data_AF-A0A9N8DE10-F1
#
_entry.id   AF-A0A9N8DE10-F1
#
_cell.length_a   1.000
_cell.length_b   1.000
_cell.length_c   1.000
_cell.angle_alpha   90.00
_cell.angle_beta   90.00
_cell.angle_gamma   90.00
#
_symmetry.space_group_name_H-M   'P 1'
#
loop_
_entity.id
_entity.type
_entity.pdbx_description
1 polymer ?
#
loop_
_entity_poly.entity_id
_entity_poly.type
_entity_poly.pdbx_seq_one_letter_code
_entity_poly.pdbx_strand_id
1 'polypeptide(L)'
;MAAVNLNEDARGIPPLRTINWVFSNNEDAIEYLVDEGCLNIPDVCGQCNGPVTYRPNRKNLIFCNSRQCRAAHGKRWTQSIMAGTFFNTCRVPIKDVMYFLYLFICGTTYTAIRSMFQWSPNTVTDWFRFAQQLIGEMVLETMENYQIGGPGVEVEIDESKFGKRKYHRGHRVEGVWVFGGVERTPERKCFLVAVPDRKKPTLEALVKDFILPGSIIVSDKFPSYEDLEGKEDFWYQHEVVNHSENYKDPIAGACTNTIEGTWNGVKKLVPAHLYILKSFALPVRLTPTIENPKIRPKVLVSTRGSGNFGESGAAAFYTIDHATMPSALQEMSSKPSDKLERIDIDLGPNRLAFYIDNLLTHDEADAFAACAEAVLEENGHSRMAPGINTPPGMRVNEAAHWYPTHATAPKVLGPILDRMRHLVPEQLSGGLTRHPRLSEKVAQFKYLPGDRFNMHVDGLFPGQGANKEGTGVEEWDGVVSGMSMLFFLNDGPNDGLVGGETRLWSADRQKFFDVIPNKGRALFFRRGSHDAVLHAGLEVKGDQDAVPKYMALINLAYDEQGIH
;
A
#
# COMPACT_ATOMS: atom_id res chain seq x y z
N MET A 1 33.89 9.01 4.28
CA MET A 1 33.10 8.29 3.26
C MET A 1 32.45 7.11 3.97
N ALA A 2 31.41 7.38 4.76
CA ALA A 2 30.00 7.32 4.38
C ALA A 2 29.49 5.87 4.22
N ALA A 3 29.62 5.10 5.30
CA ALA A 3 28.53 4.28 5.85
C ALA A 3 27.96 5.12 7.02
N VAL A 4 26.66 5.20 7.28
CA VAL A 4 25.82 4.13 7.84
C VAL A 4 24.35 4.41 7.52
N ASN A 5 23.66 3.33 7.13
CA ASN A 5 22.21 3.15 7.00
C ASN A 5 21.50 3.38 8.34
N LEU A 6 20.44 4.21 8.37
CA LEU A 6 19.51 4.30 9.50
C LEU A 6 18.08 4.53 8.98
N ASN A 7 17.33 3.42 8.88
CA ASN A 7 15.88 3.29 9.03
C ASN A 7 15.00 4.44 8.49
N GLU A 8 14.38 4.27 7.32
CA GLU A 8 13.21 5.07 6.93
C GLU A 8 11.94 4.49 7.57
N ASP A 9 11.43 5.24 8.55
CA ASP A 9 10.26 4.97 9.37
C ASP A 9 8.95 5.02 8.55
N ALA A 10 8.10 4.02 8.77
CA ALA A 10 6.77 3.77 8.21
C ALA A 10 5.67 4.82 8.55
N ARG A 11 5.91 6.12 8.38
CA ARG A 11 4.97 7.18 8.84
C ARG A 11 4.39 8.11 7.77
N GLY A 12 4.79 8.02 6.50
CA GLY A 12 4.32 8.93 5.44
C GLY A 12 4.69 10.41 5.66
N ILE A 13 5.54 10.70 6.64
CA ILE A 13 6.00 12.05 6.97
C ILE A 13 7.29 12.30 6.19
N PRO A 14 7.40 13.37 5.38
CA PRO A 14 8.60 13.66 4.61
C PRO A 14 9.83 13.79 5.54
N PRO A 15 10.99 13.21 5.21
CA PRO A 15 12.19 13.36 6.03
C PRO A 15 12.56 14.84 6.20
N LEU A 16 12.95 15.26 7.41
CA LEU A 16 13.20 16.69 7.72
C LEU A 16 14.10 17.35 6.69
N ARG A 17 15.14 16.66 6.21
CA ARG A 17 16.08 17.19 5.19
C ARG A 17 15.42 17.57 3.87
N THR A 18 14.33 16.90 3.48
CA THR A 18 13.62 17.15 2.22
C THR A 18 12.74 18.40 2.29
N ILE A 19 12.18 18.68 3.46
CA ILE A 19 11.20 19.77 3.67
C ILE A 19 11.75 20.91 4.55
N ASN A 20 13.02 20.83 5.00
CA ASN A 20 13.62 21.83 5.90
C ASN A 20 13.59 23.26 5.34
N TRP A 21 13.57 23.42 4.02
CA TRP A 21 13.47 24.72 3.36
C TRP A 21 12.16 25.45 3.74
N VAL A 22 11.04 24.73 3.88
CA VAL A 22 9.74 25.26 4.35
C VAL A 22 9.84 25.89 5.74
N PHE A 23 10.74 25.38 6.59
CA PHE A 23 10.89 25.85 7.97
C PHE A 23 11.93 26.98 8.11
N SER A 24 12.66 27.27 7.02
CA SER A 24 13.83 28.15 7.05
C SER A 24 13.46 29.63 7.08
N ASN A 25 12.46 30.06 6.29
CA ASN A 25 11.93 31.42 6.31
C ASN A 25 10.41 31.44 6.07
N ASN A 26 9.77 32.59 6.30
CA ASN A 26 8.31 32.70 6.24
C ASN A 26 7.79 32.73 4.80
N GLU A 27 8.55 33.29 3.88
CA GLU A 27 8.20 33.40 2.47
C GLU A 27 8.06 32.00 1.85
N ASP A 28 9.06 31.14 2.04
CA ASP A 28 9.06 29.75 1.58
C ASP A 28 7.91 28.94 2.19
N ALA A 29 7.63 29.14 3.48
CA ALA A 29 6.51 28.49 4.15
C ALA A 29 5.16 28.88 3.54
N ILE A 30 5.01 30.15 3.17
CA ILE A 30 3.78 30.68 2.57
C ILE A 30 3.64 30.21 1.13
N GLU A 31 4.73 30.20 0.35
CA GLU A 31 4.74 29.71 -1.02
C GLU A 31 4.36 28.23 -1.08
N TYR A 32 4.93 27.41 -0.18
CA TYR A 32 4.52 26.02 0.00
C TYR A 32 3.01 25.88 0.26
N LEU A 33 2.45 26.67 1.18
CA LEU A 33 1.01 26.63 1.47
C LEU A 33 0.13 27.09 0.30
N VAL A 34 0.66 27.92 -0.60
CA VAL A 34 -0.05 28.36 -1.81
C VAL A 34 -0.07 27.23 -2.84
N ASP A 35 1.08 26.61 -3.08
CA ASP A 35 1.23 25.51 -4.03
C ASP A 35 0.39 24.29 -3.64
N GLU A 36 0.30 24.02 -2.33
CA GLU A 36 -0.56 22.97 -1.76
C GLU A 36 -2.05 23.38 -1.63
N GLY A 37 -2.43 24.58 -2.08
CA GLY A 37 -3.83 25.03 -2.06
C GLY A 37 -4.41 25.25 -0.65
N CYS A 38 -3.57 25.42 0.36
CA CYS A 38 -3.97 25.57 1.77
C CYS A 38 -4.41 27.00 2.13
N LEU A 39 -4.26 27.97 1.22
CA LEU A 39 -4.65 29.36 1.41
C LEU A 39 -5.80 29.76 0.48
N ASN A 40 -6.77 30.51 1.01
CA ASN A 40 -7.92 30.99 0.26
C ASN A 40 -7.58 32.22 -0.59
N ILE A 41 -7.01 31.98 -1.78
CA ILE A 41 -6.65 33.02 -2.74
C ILE A 41 -7.79 33.20 -3.75
N PRO A 42 -8.52 34.32 -3.75
CA PRO A 42 -9.61 34.56 -4.68
C PRO A 42 -9.11 34.89 -6.09
N ASP A 43 -9.78 34.33 -7.10
CA ASP A 43 -9.52 34.61 -8.51
C ASP A 43 -10.09 35.96 -8.99
N VAL A 44 -11.08 36.48 -8.26
CA VAL A 44 -11.82 37.70 -8.63
C VAL A 44 -11.88 38.70 -7.49
N CYS A 45 -11.95 39.97 -7.87
CA CYS A 45 -12.13 41.09 -6.96
C CYS A 45 -13.54 41.08 -6.38
N GLY A 46 -13.68 41.02 -5.05
CA GLY A 46 -14.98 41.08 -4.38
C GLY A 46 -15.75 42.41 -4.51
N GLN A 47 -15.26 43.38 -5.27
CA GLN A 47 -15.96 44.64 -5.57
C GLN A 47 -16.38 44.77 -7.05
N CYS A 48 -15.47 44.51 -7.99
CA CYS A 48 -15.71 44.72 -9.42
C CYS A 48 -15.73 43.43 -10.25
N ASN A 49 -15.58 42.28 -9.61
CA ASN A 49 -15.50 40.95 -10.23
C ASN A 49 -14.40 40.79 -11.31
N GLY A 50 -13.44 41.72 -11.35
CA GLY A 50 -12.29 41.64 -12.25
C GLY A 50 -11.23 40.67 -11.74
N PRO A 51 -10.35 40.15 -12.62
CA PRO A 51 -9.35 39.17 -12.23
C PRO A 51 -8.34 39.73 -11.21
N VAL A 52 -7.95 38.89 -10.26
CA VAL A 52 -6.93 39.18 -9.24
C VAL A 52 -5.72 38.28 -9.50
N THR A 53 -4.52 38.86 -9.47
CA THR A 53 -3.27 38.11 -9.61
C THR A 53 -2.66 37.89 -8.24
N TYR A 54 -2.15 36.69 -7.98
CA TYR A 54 -1.39 36.38 -6.76
C TYR A 54 -0.09 37.19 -6.71
N ARG A 55 -0.14 38.33 -6.02
CA ARG A 55 0.99 39.22 -5.72
C ARG A 55 0.77 39.88 -4.35
N PRO A 56 0.92 39.13 -3.25
CA PRO A 56 0.72 39.68 -1.93
C PRO A 56 1.76 40.76 -1.61
N ASN A 57 1.38 41.76 -0.83
CA ASN A 57 2.34 42.71 -0.27
C ASN A 57 3.04 42.13 0.98
N ARG A 58 3.94 42.90 1.60
CA ARG A 58 4.65 42.50 2.84
C ARG A 58 3.74 42.20 4.05
N LYS A 59 2.45 42.54 3.97
CA LYS A 59 1.43 42.21 4.99
C LYS A 59 0.56 41.02 4.55
N ASN A 60 0.99 40.28 3.53
CA ASN A 60 0.26 39.15 2.95
C ASN A 60 -1.13 39.54 2.42
N LEU A 61 -1.28 40.79 1.96
CA LEU A 61 -2.53 41.28 1.35
C LEU A 61 -2.41 41.28 -0.18
N ILE A 62 -3.36 40.62 -0.83
CA ILE A 62 -3.64 40.77 -2.26
C ILE A 62 -4.60 41.93 -2.50
N PHE A 63 -4.62 42.48 -3.72
CA PHE A 63 -5.42 43.66 -4.04
C PHE A 63 -5.85 43.72 -5.50
N CYS A 64 -6.94 44.46 -5.74
CA CYS A 64 -7.41 44.72 -7.10
C CYS A 64 -6.56 45.78 -7.80
N ASN A 65 -6.10 45.47 -9.02
CA ASN A 65 -5.28 46.36 -9.85
C ASN A 65 -6.10 47.33 -10.73
N SER A 66 -7.42 47.17 -10.81
CA SER A 66 -8.27 48.02 -11.65
C SER A 66 -8.36 49.45 -11.10
N ARG A 67 -7.92 50.42 -11.91
CA ARG A 67 -8.05 51.86 -11.61
C ARG A 67 -9.53 52.28 -11.57
N GLN A 68 -10.36 51.68 -12.43
CA GLN A 68 -11.81 51.91 -12.48
C GLN A 68 -12.49 51.44 -11.19
N CYS A 69 -12.14 50.25 -10.70
CA CYS A 69 -12.62 49.73 -9.42
C CYS A 69 -12.25 50.66 -8.27
N ARG A 70 -10.99 51.13 -8.20
CA ARG A 70 -10.55 52.07 -7.16
C ARG A 70 -11.31 53.40 -7.21
N ALA A 71 -11.55 53.94 -8.40
CA ALA A 71 -12.29 55.18 -8.58
C ALA A 71 -13.77 55.02 -8.17
N ALA A 72 -14.41 53.92 -8.55
CA ALA A 72 -15.81 53.65 -8.25
C ALA A 72 -16.09 53.44 -6.75
N HIS A 73 -15.16 52.82 -6.02
CA HIS A 73 -15.36 52.47 -4.60
C HIS A 73 -14.58 53.36 -3.62
N GLY A 74 -13.84 54.36 -4.10
CA GLY A 74 -13.06 55.31 -3.28
C GLY A 74 -11.84 54.72 -2.55
N LYS A 75 -11.73 53.39 -2.46
CA LYS A 75 -10.59 52.67 -1.86
C LYS A 75 -10.23 51.45 -2.69
N ARG A 76 -8.97 51.01 -2.58
CA ARG A 76 -8.50 49.77 -3.21
C ARG A 76 -9.02 48.58 -2.39
N TRP A 77 -9.68 47.65 -3.06
CA TRP A 77 -10.02 46.36 -2.47
C TRP A 77 -8.75 45.58 -2.10
N THR A 78 -8.73 45.00 -0.90
CA THR A 78 -7.63 44.19 -0.37
C THR A 78 -8.20 43.00 0.39
N GLN A 79 -7.54 41.85 0.30
CA GLN A 79 -7.83 40.67 1.10
C GLN A 79 -6.54 40.03 1.61
N SER A 80 -6.54 39.53 2.84
CA SER A 80 -5.43 38.73 3.35
C SER A 80 -5.46 37.35 2.70
N ILE A 81 -4.32 36.85 2.23
CA ILE A 81 -4.23 35.45 1.75
C ILE A 81 -4.43 34.44 2.90
N MET A 82 -4.28 34.91 4.14
CA MET A 82 -4.55 34.10 5.33
C MET A 82 -6.04 34.07 5.70
N ALA A 83 -6.88 34.92 5.09
CA ALA A 83 -8.29 35.01 5.44
C ALA A 83 -9.01 33.66 5.29
N GLY A 84 -9.84 33.31 6.27
CA GLY A 84 -10.54 32.02 6.27
C GLY A 84 -9.65 30.81 6.62
N THR A 85 -8.42 31.02 7.07
CA THR A 85 -7.53 29.98 7.61
C THR A 85 -7.19 30.28 9.07
N PHE A 86 -6.72 29.28 9.83
CA PHE A 86 -6.25 29.51 11.20
C PHE A 86 -4.98 30.39 11.26
N PHE A 87 -4.26 30.56 10.15
CA PHE A 87 -3.12 31.46 10.07
C PHE A 87 -3.50 32.94 10.18
N ASN A 88 -4.77 33.31 9.94
CA ASN A 88 -5.21 34.70 9.92
C ASN A 88 -4.98 35.44 11.26
N THR A 89 -5.08 34.72 12.37
CA THR A 89 -4.93 35.28 13.73
C THR A 89 -3.60 34.89 14.38
N CYS A 90 -2.75 34.16 13.66
CA CYS A 90 -1.47 33.70 14.16
C CYS A 90 -0.51 34.88 14.35
N ARG A 91 0.01 35.03 15.56
CA ARG A 91 1.04 36.04 15.91
C ARG A 91 2.46 35.52 15.78
N VAL A 92 2.59 34.23 15.52
CA VAL A 92 3.86 33.51 15.40
C VAL A 92 4.20 33.36 13.92
N PRO A 93 5.50 33.42 13.53
CA PRO A 93 5.92 33.15 12.16
C PRO A 93 5.34 31.84 11.61
N ILE A 94 4.82 31.87 10.39
CA ILE A 94 4.20 30.72 9.73
C ILE A 94 5.18 29.56 9.61
N LYS A 95 6.45 29.84 9.31
CA LYS A 95 7.51 28.81 9.27
C LYS A 95 7.66 28.05 10.59
N ASP A 96 7.50 28.74 11.72
CA ASP A 96 7.65 28.15 13.04
C ASP A 96 6.41 27.32 13.39
N VAL A 97 5.22 27.78 12.98
CA VAL A 97 3.98 26.99 13.07
C VAL A 97 4.09 25.70 12.24
N MET A 98 4.55 25.80 11.00
CA MET A 98 4.76 24.65 10.12
C MET A 98 5.76 23.66 10.72
N TYR A 99 6.88 24.15 11.26
CA TYR A 99 7.87 23.29 11.89
C TYR A 99 7.34 22.64 13.19
N PHE A 100 6.56 23.39 13.98
CA PHE A 100 5.89 22.87 15.17
C PHE A 100 4.96 21.71 14.79
N LEU A 101 4.11 21.89 13.77
CA LEU A 101 3.18 20.87 13.30
C LEU A 101 3.93 19.64 12.77
N TYR A 102 5.01 19.83 12.01
CA TYR A 102 5.87 18.75 11.56
C TYR A 102 6.43 17.91 12.72
N LEU A 103 7.00 18.57 13.74
CA LEU A 103 7.56 17.90 14.91
C LEU A 103 6.48 17.21 15.74
N PHE A 104 5.31 17.82 15.84
CA PHE A 104 4.14 17.25 16.50
C PHE A 104 3.72 15.93 15.82
N ILE A 105 3.58 15.92 14.48
CA ILE A 105 3.22 14.72 13.70
C ILE A 105 4.34 13.67 13.78
N CYS A 106 5.61 14.08 13.89
CA CYS A 106 6.74 13.18 14.15
C CYS A 106 6.73 12.56 15.56
N GLY A 107 5.76 12.88 16.42
CA GLY A 107 5.66 12.35 17.79
C GLY A 107 6.66 12.96 18.76
N THR A 108 7.20 14.15 18.45
CA THR A 108 8.17 14.82 19.32
C THR A 108 7.52 15.25 20.63
N THR A 109 8.19 15.01 21.75
CA THR A 109 7.62 15.29 23.08
C THR A 109 7.45 16.79 23.33
N TYR A 110 6.44 17.15 24.15
CA TYR A 110 6.22 18.53 24.60
C TYR A 110 7.50 19.18 25.16
N THR A 111 8.26 18.45 25.99
CA THR A 111 9.49 18.97 26.59
C THR A 111 10.57 19.26 25.55
N ALA A 112 10.69 18.41 24.53
CA ALA A 112 11.64 18.61 23.44
C ALA A 112 11.21 19.80 22.54
N ILE A 113 9.94 19.88 22.14
CA ILE A 113 9.43 21.02 21.37
C ILE A 113 9.63 22.33 22.16
N ARG A 114 9.32 22.33 23.46
CA ARG A 114 9.54 23.50 24.33
C ARG A 114 11.02 23.92 24.41
N SER A 115 11.96 22.99 24.31
CA SER A 115 13.40 23.33 24.26
C SER A 115 13.87 23.82 22.89
N MET A 116 13.18 23.43 21.81
CA MET A 116 13.55 23.81 20.44
C MET A 116 12.97 25.17 20.04
N PHE A 117 11.80 25.54 20.55
CA PHE A 117 11.14 26.80 20.25
C PHE A 117 11.34 27.83 21.37
N GLN A 118 11.62 29.09 21.00
CA GLN A 118 11.66 30.22 21.94
C GLN A 118 10.26 30.78 22.26
N TRP A 119 9.24 29.92 22.23
CA TRP A 119 7.87 30.31 22.54
C TRP A 119 7.63 30.29 24.05
N SER A 120 6.65 31.07 24.51
CA SER A 120 6.22 30.97 25.90
C SER A 120 5.61 29.57 26.17
N PRO A 121 5.72 29.03 27.41
CA PRO A 121 5.08 27.75 27.76
C PRO A 121 3.58 27.71 27.44
N ASN A 122 2.89 28.85 27.61
CA ASN A 122 1.48 28.97 27.28
C ASN A 122 1.26 28.83 25.77
N THR A 123 2.06 29.53 24.96
CA THR A 123 1.99 29.43 23.49
C THR A 123 2.24 28.01 22.99
N VAL A 124 3.25 27.30 23.53
CA VAL A 124 3.50 25.90 23.19
C VAL A 124 2.30 25.03 23.57
N THR A 125 1.73 25.24 24.77
CA THR A 125 0.56 24.50 25.24
C THR A 125 -0.67 24.74 24.35
N ASP A 126 -0.93 25.99 23.98
CA ASP A 126 -2.07 26.36 23.13
C ASP A 126 -1.94 25.73 21.74
N TRP A 127 -0.74 25.76 21.14
CA TRP A 127 -0.49 25.11 19.84
C TRP A 127 -0.55 23.59 19.92
N PHE A 128 -0.10 22.99 21.03
CA PHE A 128 -0.25 21.55 21.24
C PHE A 128 -1.73 21.16 21.31
N ARG A 129 -2.54 21.91 22.07
CA ARG A 129 -3.99 21.68 22.15
C ARG A 129 -4.68 21.91 20.82
N PHE A 130 -4.28 22.95 20.09
CA PHE A 130 -4.81 23.24 18.76
C PHE A 130 -4.51 22.12 17.77
N ALA A 131 -3.25 21.65 17.69
CA ALA A 131 -2.88 20.52 16.83
C ALA A 131 -3.63 19.22 17.22
N GLN A 132 -3.82 18.98 18.51
CA GLN A 132 -4.64 17.86 19.00
C GLN A 132 -6.11 17.99 18.58
N GLN A 133 -6.67 19.20 18.69
CA GLN A 133 -8.04 19.49 18.29
C GLN A 133 -8.23 19.31 16.79
N LEU A 134 -7.31 19.83 15.96
CA LEU A 134 -7.36 19.66 14.51
C LEU A 134 -7.37 18.18 14.10
N ILE A 135 -6.52 17.36 14.71
CA ILE A 135 -6.53 15.91 14.47
C ILE A 135 -7.84 15.30 14.96
N GLY A 136 -8.33 15.71 16.11
CA GLY A 136 -9.63 15.27 16.63
C GLY A 136 -10.78 15.59 15.67
N GLU A 137 -10.85 16.82 15.17
CA GLU A 137 -11.87 17.28 14.21
C GLU A 137 -11.75 16.56 12.87
N MET A 138 -10.54 16.48 12.29
CA MET A 138 -10.28 15.73 11.06
C MET A 138 -10.72 14.27 11.20
N VAL A 139 -10.45 13.65 12.34
CA VAL A 139 -10.85 12.28 12.60
C VAL A 139 -12.37 12.18 12.75
N LEU A 140 -13.02 13.08 13.49
CA LEU A 140 -14.48 13.09 13.62
C LEU A 140 -15.19 13.28 12.27
N GLU A 141 -14.67 14.15 11.40
CA GLU A 141 -15.16 14.33 10.02
C GLU A 141 -14.95 13.06 9.18
N THR A 142 -13.79 12.40 9.32
CA THR A 142 -13.51 11.12 8.64
C THR A 142 -14.37 9.97 9.19
N MET A 143 -14.91 10.12 10.39
CA MET A 143 -15.76 9.13 11.06
C MET A 143 -17.25 9.30 10.76
N GLU A 144 -17.66 10.37 10.08
CA GLU A 144 -19.06 10.57 9.69
C GLU A 144 -19.46 9.47 8.68
N ASN A 145 -20.30 8.53 9.13
CA ASN A 145 -20.69 7.30 8.43
C ASN A 145 -19.60 6.21 8.31
N TYR A 146 -18.56 6.25 9.15
CA TYR A 146 -17.57 5.18 9.20
C TYR A 146 -18.09 3.99 10.01
N GLN A 147 -18.44 2.92 9.32
CA GLN A 147 -18.80 1.63 9.94
C GLN A 147 -17.87 0.54 9.42
N ILE A 148 -17.58 -0.43 10.28
CA ILE A 148 -16.81 -1.63 9.99
C ILE A 148 -17.72 -2.87 10.03
N GLY A 149 -17.27 -4.00 9.53
CA GLY A 149 -18.05 -5.23 9.44
C GLY A 149 -18.93 -5.30 8.20
N GLY A 150 -20.04 -6.04 8.30
CA GLY A 150 -20.96 -6.33 7.21
C GLY A 150 -21.43 -7.78 7.27
N PRO A 151 -22.40 -8.18 6.42
CA PRO A 151 -22.87 -9.57 6.34
C PRO A 151 -21.73 -10.58 6.27
N GLY A 152 -21.60 -11.44 7.29
CA GLY A 152 -20.58 -12.49 7.34
C GLY A 152 -19.17 -12.05 7.80
N VAL A 153 -18.96 -10.76 8.11
CA VAL A 153 -17.68 -10.26 8.61
C VAL A 153 -17.64 -10.36 10.13
N GLU A 154 -16.60 -11.01 10.65
CA GLU A 154 -16.34 -11.07 12.09
C GLU A 154 -15.72 -9.77 12.60
N VAL A 155 -16.29 -9.20 13.67
CA VAL A 155 -15.78 -7.99 14.34
C VAL A 155 -15.52 -8.31 15.81
N GLU A 156 -14.24 -8.34 16.20
CA GLU A 156 -13.84 -8.47 17.60
C GLU A 156 -14.00 -7.13 18.32
N ILE A 157 -14.78 -7.09 19.39
CA ILE A 157 -15.00 -5.90 20.22
C ILE A 157 -14.46 -6.09 21.64
N ASP A 158 -13.88 -5.03 22.23
CA ASP A 158 -13.37 -5.04 23.61
C ASP A 158 -13.29 -3.62 24.21
N GLU A 159 -13.19 -3.51 25.53
CA GLU A 159 -12.86 -2.25 26.23
C GLU A 159 -11.48 -2.26 26.87
N SER A 160 -10.69 -1.22 26.58
CA SER A 160 -9.38 -1.04 27.18
C SER A 160 -9.26 0.26 27.98
N LYS A 161 -8.64 0.20 29.15
CA LYS A 161 -8.34 1.40 29.96
C LYS A 161 -6.98 1.99 29.59
N PHE A 162 -6.98 3.24 29.17
CA PHE A 162 -5.79 4.03 28.90
C PHE A 162 -5.37 4.84 30.15
N GLY A 163 -4.08 5.11 30.33
CA GLY A 163 -3.58 5.88 31.49
C GLY A 163 -3.53 5.13 32.82
N LYS A 164 -3.43 3.79 32.83
CA LYS A 164 -3.21 3.00 34.07
C LYS A 164 -1.75 3.08 34.53
N ARG A 165 -1.52 3.13 35.84
CA ARG A 165 -0.16 3.09 36.43
C ARG A 165 0.59 1.83 36.00
N LYS A 166 1.86 1.98 35.60
CA LYS A 166 2.81 0.85 35.59
C LYS A 166 3.33 0.66 37.03
N TYR A 167 3.12 -0.51 37.62
CA TYR A 167 3.64 -0.90 38.95
C TYR A 167 3.21 -0.04 40.15
N HIS A 168 2.03 0.59 40.12
CA HIS A 168 1.49 1.44 41.20
C HIS A 168 2.36 2.66 41.61
N ARG A 169 3.46 2.97 40.93
CA ARG A 169 4.35 4.11 41.21
C ARG A 169 4.04 5.30 40.28
N GLY A 170 4.16 6.54 40.78
CA GLY A 170 4.01 7.78 40.01
C GLY A 170 2.69 8.55 40.18
N HIS A 171 2.58 9.69 39.48
CA HIS A 171 1.46 10.65 39.56
C HIS A 171 0.12 10.01 39.14
N ARG A 172 -0.98 10.35 39.84
CA ARG A 172 -2.31 9.81 39.54
C ARG A 172 -2.86 10.50 38.29
N VAL A 173 -3.17 9.71 37.25
CA VAL A 173 -3.93 10.15 36.07
C VAL A 173 -5.26 9.40 36.11
N GLU A 174 -6.37 10.12 35.92
CA GLU A 174 -7.69 9.52 35.76
C GLU A 174 -7.74 8.89 34.37
N GLY A 175 -7.61 7.56 34.30
CA GLY A 175 -7.55 6.85 33.02
C GLY A 175 -8.88 6.87 32.28
N VAL A 176 -8.83 7.02 30.96
CA VAL A 176 -9.98 7.02 30.04
C VAL A 176 -10.29 5.59 29.60
N TRP A 177 -11.56 5.23 29.56
CA TRP A 177 -12.01 3.98 28.94
C TRP A 177 -12.17 4.18 27.45
N VAL A 178 -11.69 3.23 26.66
CA VAL A 178 -11.83 3.21 25.21
C VAL A 178 -12.50 1.91 24.82
N PHE A 179 -13.59 2.00 24.08
CA PHE A 179 -14.24 0.88 23.42
C PHE A 179 -13.70 0.78 22.00
N GLY A 180 -13.46 -0.41 21.49
CA GLY A 180 -13.02 -0.57 20.11
C GLY A 180 -13.50 -1.86 19.50
N GLY A 181 -13.57 -1.85 18.17
CA GLY A 181 -13.87 -3.02 17.36
C GLY A 181 -12.87 -3.14 16.22
N VAL A 182 -12.49 -4.36 15.87
CA VAL A 182 -11.60 -4.66 14.74
C VAL A 182 -12.18 -5.79 13.91
N GLU A 183 -12.25 -5.60 12.60
CA GLU A 183 -12.60 -6.67 11.67
C GLU A 183 -11.51 -7.74 11.66
N ARG A 184 -11.92 -9.01 11.64
CA ARG A 184 -11.02 -10.15 11.36
C ARG A 184 -10.83 -10.34 9.85
N THR A 185 -10.51 -9.24 9.17
CA THR A 185 -10.22 -9.16 7.74
C THR A 185 -8.75 -8.80 7.53
N PRO A 186 -8.16 -9.05 6.34
CA PRO A 186 -6.81 -8.58 6.02
C PRO A 186 -6.65 -7.06 6.16
N GLU A 187 -7.70 -6.28 5.89
CA GLU A 187 -7.72 -4.82 5.99
C GLU A 187 -7.64 -4.32 7.45
N ARG A 188 -8.02 -5.18 8.41
CA ARG A 188 -8.06 -4.89 9.85
C ARG A 188 -8.67 -3.53 10.16
N LYS A 189 -9.79 -3.19 9.49
CA LYS A 189 -10.48 -1.94 9.78
C LYS A 189 -10.91 -1.99 11.24
N CYS A 190 -10.61 -0.93 11.97
CA CYS A 190 -11.00 -0.83 13.36
C CYS A 190 -11.52 0.56 13.69
N PHE A 191 -12.25 0.65 14.79
CA PHE A 191 -12.61 1.90 15.44
C PHE A 191 -12.20 1.84 16.91
N LEU A 192 -11.82 2.98 17.46
CA LEU A 192 -11.52 3.16 18.87
C LEU A 192 -12.24 4.41 19.34
N VAL A 193 -13.12 4.32 20.33
CA VAL A 193 -13.93 5.42 20.83
C VAL A 193 -13.79 5.54 22.34
N ALA A 194 -13.41 6.71 22.82
CA ALA A 194 -13.37 7.05 24.23
C ALA A 194 -14.79 7.08 24.78
N VAL A 195 -15.03 6.30 25.82
CA VAL A 195 -16.34 6.15 26.44
C VAL A 195 -16.35 6.71 27.86
N PRO A 196 -17.43 7.40 28.27
CA PRO A 196 -17.56 7.91 29.63
C PRO A 196 -17.70 6.77 30.65
N ASP A 197 -18.32 5.66 30.26
CA ASP A 197 -18.43 4.43 31.05
C ASP A 197 -18.57 3.19 30.14
N ARG A 198 -18.46 2.00 30.73
CA ARG A 198 -18.59 0.71 30.04
C ARG A 198 -19.96 0.06 30.26
N LYS A 199 -21.01 0.86 30.42
CA LYS A 199 -22.36 0.31 30.64
C LYS A 199 -22.95 -0.13 29.30
N LYS A 200 -23.81 -1.15 29.38
CA LYS A 200 -24.57 -1.70 28.26
C LYS A 200 -25.17 -0.64 27.31
N PRO A 201 -25.90 0.40 27.76
CA PRO A 201 -26.51 1.36 26.82
C PRO A 201 -25.48 2.15 26.00
N THR A 202 -24.32 2.45 26.59
CA THR A 202 -23.24 3.18 25.91
C THR A 202 -22.56 2.30 24.87
N LEU A 203 -22.28 1.05 25.20
CA LEU A 203 -21.62 0.12 24.29
C LEU A 203 -22.56 -0.34 23.16
N GLU A 204 -23.84 -0.62 23.46
CA GLU A 204 -24.86 -0.95 22.46
C GLU A 204 -25.05 0.18 21.43
N ALA A 205 -25.04 1.45 21.86
CA ALA A 205 -25.13 2.58 20.94
C ALA A 205 -23.94 2.62 19.98
N LEU A 206 -22.72 2.42 20.50
CA LEU A 206 -21.50 2.44 19.69
C LEU A 206 -21.42 1.25 18.72
N VAL A 207 -21.91 0.08 19.12
CA VAL A 207 -22.04 -1.06 18.19
C VAL A 207 -22.91 -0.67 16.99
N LYS A 208 -24.03 0.03 17.19
CA LYS A 208 -24.89 0.50 16.07
C LYS A 208 -24.21 1.54 15.20
N ASP A 209 -23.54 2.48 15.84
CA ASP A 209 -22.93 3.61 15.15
C ASP A 209 -21.71 3.17 14.33
N PHE A 210 -21.00 2.11 14.74
CA PHE A 210 -19.72 1.73 14.15
C PHE A 210 -19.66 0.34 13.53
N ILE A 211 -20.67 -0.53 13.70
CA ILE A 211 -20.69 -1.87 13.12
C ILE A 211 -21.86 -1.99 12.14
N LEU A 212 -21.57 -2.39 10.91
CA LEU A 212 -22.57 -2.62 9.87
C LEU A 212 -23.45 -3.80 10.28
N PRO A 213 -24.79 -3.70 10.20
CA PRO A 213 -25.55 -4.63 11.01
C PRO A 213 -25.59 -6.14 10.68
N GLY A 214 -24.75 -6.77 9.87
CA GLY A 214 -24.84 -8.21 9.51
C GLY A 214 -23.65 -9.00 9.98
N SER A 215 -22.89 -8.31 10.83
CA SER A 215 -21.60 -8.73 11.31
C SER A 215 -21.76 -9.83 12.35
N ILE A 216 -20.75 -10.66 12.42
CA ILE A 216 -20.56 -11.62 13.49
C ILE A 216 -19.75 -10.91 14.57
N ILE A 217 -20.40 -10.48 15.63
CA ILE A 217 -19.73 -9.81 16.75
C ILE A 217 -19.07 -10.88 17.62
N VAL A 218 -17.77 -10.71 17.89
CA VAL A 218 -16.99 -11.57 18.79
C VAL A 218 -16.58 -10.76 20.00
N SER A 219 -16.95 -11.18 21.21
CA SER A 219 -16.59 -10.48 22.45
C SER A 219 -16.30 -11.44 23.61
N ASP A 220 -15.45 -11.02 24.55
CA ASP A 220 -15.28 -11.73 25.82
C ASP A 220 -16.55 -11.61 26.67
N LYS A 221 -16.86 -12.63 27.50
CA LYS A 221 -18.01 -12.64 28.43
C LYS A 221 -18.06 -11.40 29.33
N PHE A 222 -18.72 -10.34 28.86
CA PHE A 222 -19.13 -9.19 29.63
C PHE A 222 -20.67 -9.17 29.70
N PRO A 223 -21.28 -9.05 30.90
CA PRO A 223 -22.76 -9.10 31.06
C PRO A 223 -23.53 -8.05 30.23
N SER A 224 -22.82 -7.03 29.74
CA SER A 224 -23.42 -5.99 28.90
C SER A 224 -23.83 -6.50 27.51
N TYR A 225 -23.28 -7.63 27.04
CA TYR A 225 -23.54 -8.14 25.69
C TYR A 225 -24.59 -9.26 25.61
N GLU A 226 -25.14 -9.72 26.75
CA GLU A 226 -26.05 -10.88 26.83
C GLU A 226 -27.37 -10.75 26.05
N ASP A 227 -27.74 -9.56 25.54
CA ASP A 227 -28.99 -9.34 24.78
C ASP A 227 -28.76 -8.73 23.37
N LEU A 228 -27.59 -9.01 22.75
CA LEU A 228 -27.34 -8.58 21.37
C LEU A 228 -28.06 -9.46 20.33
N GLU A 229 -28.31 -10.73 20.66
CA GLU A 229 -29.14 -11.63 19.84
C GLU A 229 -30.64 -11.31 20.00
N GLY A 230 -31.34 -11.08 18.89
CA GLY A 230 -32.80 -11.22 18.83
C GLY A 230 -33.65 -10.00 19.20
N LYS A 231 -33.10 -8.78 19.29
CA LYS A 231 -33.91 -7.56 19.26
C LYS A 231 -34.28 -7.27 17.79
N GLU A 232 -35.56 -7.01 17.48
CA GLU A 232 -36.15 -6.96 16.12
C GLU A 232 -35.45 -6.03 15.10
N ASP A 233 -34.56 -5.14 15.53
CA ASP A 233 -33.80 -4.20 14.68
C ASP A 233 -32.34 -4.63 14.40
N PHE A 234 -31.85 -5.77 14.91
CA PHE A 234 -30.42 -6.15 14.86
C PHE A 234 -30.21 -7.49 14.17
N TRP A 235 -29.45 -7.48 13.08
CA TRP A 235 -29.08 -8.65 12.29
C TRP A 235 -27.67 -9.18 12.64
N TYR A 236 -27.20 -8.93 13.86
CA TYR A 236 -25.91 -9.42 14.37
C TYR A 236 -25.99 -10.87 14.84
N GLN A 237 -24.97 -11.66 14.49
CA GLN A 237 -24.69 -12.94 15.15
C GLN A 237 -23.69 -12.68 16.28
N HIS A 238 -23.91 -13.23 17.48
CA HIS A 238 -23.01 -12.98 18.62
C HIS A 238 -22.31 -14.27 19.03
N GLU A 239 -20.99 -14.29 18.90
CA GLU A 239 -20.15 -15.38 19.40
C GLU A 239 -19.41 -14.95 20.67
N VAL A 240 -19.58 -15.72 21.73
CA VAL A 240 -19.05 -15.41 23.06
C VAL A 240 -17.86 -16.30 23.39
N VAL A 241 -16.70 -15.70 23.66
CA VAL A 241 -15.49 -16.46 24.06
C VAL A 241 -15.38 -16.49 25.58
N ASN A 242 -15.27 -17.70 26.15
CA ASN A 242 -15.13 -17.90 27.60
C ASN A 242 -13.68 -18.06 28.05
N HIS A 243 -13.03 -16.94 28.39
CA HIS A 243 -11.62 -16.89 28.81
C HIS A 243 -11.32 -17.52 30.19
N SER A 244 -12.32 -17.98 30.97
CA SER A 244 -12.06 -18.69 32.23
C SER A 244 -11.91 -20.20 32.07
N GLU A 245 -12.25 -20.77 30.91
CA GLU A 245 -12.29 -22.23 30.70
C GLU A 245 -11.45 -22.72 29.51
N ASN A 246 -11.32 -21.96 28.42
CA ASN A 246 -10.51 -22.34 27.24
C ASN A 246 -9.81 -21.13 26.58
N TYR A 247 -8.61 -21.36 26.00
CA TYR A 247 -7.82 -20.35 25.25
C TYR A 247 -8.32 -20.11 23.81
N LYS A 248 -9.18 -21.01 23.32
CA LYS A 248 -9.95 -20.94 22.06
C LYS A 248 -11.26 -21.67 22.30
N ASP A 249 -12.38 -21.20 21.75
CA ASP A 249 -13.60 -22.02 21.71
C ASP A 249 -13.32 -23.27 20.85
N PRO A 250 -13.44 -24.50 21.40
CA PRO A 250 -13.10 -25.72 20.67
C PRO A 250 -14.10 -26.09 19.57
N ILE A 251 -15.25 -25.43 19.48
CA ILE A 251 -16.31 -25.70 18.51
C ILE A 251 -16.43 -24.57 17.49
N ALA A 252 -16.35 -23.31 17.92
CA ALA A 252 -16.45 -22.13 17.03
C ALA A 252 -15.08 -21.58 16.57
N GLY A 253 -13.99 -21.85 17.30
CA GLY A 253 -12.66 -21.32 16.97
C GLY A 253 -12.45 -19.83 17.25
N ALA A 254 -13.45 -19.14 17.82
CA ALA A 254 -13.41 -17.73 18.16
C ALA A 254 -12.33 -17.37 19.21
N CYS A 255 -11.61 -16.27 18.98
CA CYS A 255 -10.64 -15.69 19.91
C CYS A 255 -10.58 -14.16 19.76
N THR A 256 -10.26 -13.43 20.83
CA THR A 256 -10.14 -11.95 20.87
C THR A 256 -8.69 -11.45 20.75
N ASN A 257 -7.81 -12.28 20.18
CA ASN A 257 -6.37 -11.98 20.09
C ASN A 257 -6.08 -10.78 19.16
N THR A 258 -6.95 -10.50 18.19
CA THR A 258 -6.75 -9.43 17.21
C THR A 258 -6.98 -8.08 17.85
N ILE A 259 -8.06 -7.93 18.63
CA ILE A 259 -8.34 -6.69 19.36
C ILE A 259 -7.33 -6.46 20.50
N GLU A 260 -6.90 -7.51 21.20
CA GLU A 260 -5.81 -7.40 22.20
C GLU A 260 -4.47 -6.94 21.59
N GLY A 261 -4.11 -7.50 20.42
CA GLY A 261 -2.94 -7.06 19.66
C GLY A 261 -3.05 -5.61 19.22
N THR A 262 -4.23 -5.19 18.77
CA THR A 262 -4.55 -3.81 18.38
C THR A 262 -4.36 -2.85 19.56
N TRP A 263 -4.85 -3.19 20.75
CA TRP A 263 -4.64 -2.38 21.95
C TRP A 263 -3.17 -2.19 22.30
N ASN A 264 -2.36 -3.25 22.15
CA ASN A 264 -0.92 -3.17 22.40
C ASN A 264 -0.20 -2.24 21.41
N GLY A 265 -0.61 -2.23 20.15
CA GLY A 265 -0.10 -1.30 19.14
C GLY A 265 -0.47 0.15 19.49
N VAL A 266 -1.76 0.42 19.73
CA VAL A 266 -2.26 1.78 19.99
C VAL A 266 -1.66 2.37 21.26
N LYS A 267 -1.52 1.61 22.35
CA LYS A 267 -0.91 2.08 23.60
C LYS A 267 0.59 2.38 23.48
N LYS A 268 1.28 1.85 22.47
CA LYS A 268 2.67 2.19 22.15
C LYS A 268 2.76 3.45 21.29
N LEU A 269 1.80 3.63 20.37
CA LEU A 269 1.79 4.72 19.39
C LEU A 269 1.23 6.03 19.95
N VAL A 270 0.21 5.97 20.81
CA VAL A 270 -0.42 7.16 21.41
C VAL A 270 0.40 7.61 22.62
N PRO A 271 1.06 8.79 22.60
CA PRO A 271 1.83 9.26 23.73
C PRO A 271 0.96 9.50 24.97
N ALA A 272 1.50 9.25 26.16
CA ALA A 272 0.71 9.25 27.39
C ALA A 272 0.04 10.58 27.77
N HIS A 273 0.44 11.68 27.15
CA HIS A 273 -0.16 13.01 27.33
C HIS A 273 -1.39 13.24 26.45
N LEU A 274 -1.65 12.40 25.42
CA LEU A 274 -2.89 12.40 24.63
C LEU A 274 -4.03 11.64 25.32
N TYR A 275 -3.74 10.85 26.37
CA TYR A 275 -4.73 10.07 27.14
C TYR A 275 -5.74 10.92 27.94
N ILE A 276 -5.64 12.24 27.89
CA ILE A 276 -6.44 13.19 28.69
C ILE A 276 -7.64 13.71 27.87
N LEU A 277 -7.70 13.43 26.57
CA LEU A 277 -8.82 13.83 25.71
C LEU A 277 -10.00 12.88 25.95
N LYS A 278 -11.11 13.42 26.45
CA LYS A 278 -12.37 12.69 26.68
C LYS A 278 -13.12 12.37 25.37
N SER A 279 -12.57 12.74 24.22
CA SER A 279 -13.23 12.76 22.91
C SER A 279 -12.33 12.09 21.87
N PHE A 280 -11.74 10.95 22.20
CA PHE A 280 -10.85 10.24 21.29
C PHE A 280 -11.65 9.23 20.49
N ALA A 281 -11.91 9.50 19.23
CA ALA A 281 -12.42 8.55 18.27
C ALA A 281 -11.29 8.37 17.23
N LEU A 282 -10.87 7.15 16.88
CA LEU A 282 -9.84 6.88 15.87
C LEU A 282 -10.27 5.70 15.00
N PRO A 283 -10.43 5.87 13.68
CA PRO A 283 -10.33 4.78 12.74
C PRO A 283 -8.84 4.50 12.54
N VAL A 284 -8.35 3.34 12.99
CA VAL A 284 -6.99 2.91 12.63
C VAL A 284 -7.12 1.89 11.52
N ARG A 285 -6.78 2.27 10.30
CA ARG A 285 -6.52 1.31 9.23
C ARG A 285 -5.16 0.69 9.52
N LEU A 286 -5.10 -0.50 10.13
CA LEU A 286 -3.84 -1.22 10.35
C LEU A 286 -3.42 -2.02 9.10
N THR A 287 -3.45 -1.35 7.95
CA THR A 287 -2.66 -1.76 6.78
C THR A 287 -1.59 -0.70 6.57
N PRO A 288 -0.38 -1.06 6.11
CA PRO A 288 0.56 -0.08 5.60
C PRO A 288 -0.01 0.49 4.29
N THR A 289 -0.99 1.39 4.36
CA THR A 289 -1.24 2.33 3.26
C THR A 289 -0.10 3.33 3.31
N ILE A 290 0.99 2.97 2.65
CA ILE A 290 1.98 3.93 2.20
C ILE A 290 1.19 4.91 1.33
N GLU A 291 0.98 6.15 1.76
CA GLU A 291 0.82 7.24 0.81
C GLU A 291 2.17 7.38 0.09
N ASN A 292 2.39 6.45 -0.85
CA ASN A 292 3.52 6.47 -1.75
C ASN A 292 3.30 7.67 -2.68
N PRO A 293 4.36 8.30 -3.22
CA PRO A 293 4.21 9.11 -4.42
C PRO A 293 3.37 8.29 -5.40
N LYS A 294 2.14 8.74 -5.72
CA LYS A 294 1.17 7.95 -6.52
C LYS A 294 1.92 7.32 -7.69
N ILE A 295 2.04 5.99 -7.73
CA ILE A 295 2.62 5.29 -8.88
C ILE A 295 1.77 5.73 -10.07
N ARG A 296 2.39 6.25 -11.14
CA ARG A 296 1.66 6.75 -12.31
C ARG A 296 1.97 5.90 -13.53
N PRO A 297 1.30 4.75 -13.70
CA PRO A 297 1.36 4.03 -14.96
C PRO A 297 0.84 4.92 -16.08
N LYS A 298 1.45 4.80 -17.25
CA LYS A 298 0.97 5.42 -18.48
C LYS A 298 0.86 4.35 -19.55
N VAL A 299 -0.09 4.49 -20.46
CA VAL A 299 -0.14 3.62 -21.64
C VAL A 299 1.13 3.85 -22.46
N LEU A 300 1.93 2.79 -22.64
CA LEU A 300 3.09 2.78 -23.52
C LEU A 300 2.65 2.55 -24.96
N VAL A 301 1.84 1.52 -25.18
CA VAL A 301 1.30 1.18 -26.50
C VAL A 301 -0.01 0.41 -26.35
N SER A 302 -1.02 0.81 -27.14
CA SER A 302 -2.27 0.08 -27.26
C SER A 302 -2.12 -1.10 -28.21
N THR A 303 -2.74 -2.22 -27.86
CA THR A 303 -2.69 -3.46 -28.62
C THR A 303 -4.01 -4.21 -28.51
N ARG A 304 -4.07 -5.42 -29.08
CA ARG A 304 -5.14 -6.37 -28.78
C ARG A 304 -4.72 -7.32 -27.66
N GLY A 305 -5.68 -7.66 -26.83
CA GLY A 305 -5.55 -8.71 -25.83
C GLY A 305 -6.61 -9.79 -25.99
N SER A 306 -6.43 -10.87 -25.24
CA SER A 306 -7.46 -11.89 -25.03
C SER A 306 -7.97 -11.84 -23.59
N GLY A 307 -9.27 -12.03 -23.39
CA GLY A 307 -9.90 -12.19 -22.08
C GLY A 307 -9.77 -13.61 -21.54
N ASN A 308 -10.55 -13.93 -20.51
CA ASN A 308 -10.48 -15.21 -19.82
C ASN A 308 -11.31 -16.31 -20.50
N PHE A 309 -12.30 -15.95 -21.31
CA PHE A 309 -13.28 -16.86 -21.91
C PHE A 309 -13.39 -16.67 -23.43
N GLY A 310 -12.29 -16.27 -24.07
CA GLY A 310 -12.20 -16.11 -25.53
C GLY A 310 -12.60 -14.73 -26.05
N GLU A 311 -12.81 -13.76 -25.16
CA GLU A 311 -13.00 -12.38 -25.54
C GLU A 311 -11.72 -11.87 -26.25
N SER A 312 -11.89 -11.04 -27.27
CA SER A 312 -10.79 -10.29 -27.87
C SER A 312 -11.18 -8.82 -27.92
N GLY A 313 -10.25 -7.95 -27.58
CA GLY A 313 -10.55 -6.53 -27.42
C GLY A 313 -9.30 -5.69 -27.28
N ALA A 314 -9.53 -4.39 -27.07
CA ALA A 314 -8.46 -3.44 -26.80
C ALA A 314 -7.79 -3.79 -25.45
N ALA A 315 -6.47 -3.73 -25.44
CA ALA A 315 -5.64 -3.81 -24.26
C ALA A 315 -4.47 -2.84 -24.43
N ALA A 316 -3.66 -2.66 -23.39
CA ALA A 316 -2.50 -1.80 -23.46
C ALA A 316 -1.34 -2.41 -22.68
N PHE A 317 -0.12 -2.21 -23.20
CA PHE A 317 1.07 -2.29 -22.37
C PHE A 317 1.27 -0.93 -21.70
N TYR A 318 1.58 -0.97 -20.41
CA TYR A 318 1.85 0.22 -19.61
C TYR A 318 3.36 0.46 -19.47
N THR A 319 3.73 1.66 -19.03
CA THR A 319 5.08 2.00 -18.58
C THR A 319 5.00 2.73 -17.25
N ILE A 320 5.99 2.53 -16.41
CA ILE A 320 6.12 3.18 -15.11
C ILE A 320 7.46 3.93 -15.08
N ASP A 321 7.39 5.23 -14.76
CA ASP A 321 8.58 6.08 -14.66
C ASP A 321 9.32 5.80 -13.36
N HIS A 322 10.67 5.73 -13.42
CA HIS A 322 11.52 5.41 -12.26
C HIS A 322 11.23 6.30 -11.05
N ALA A 323 11.01 7.60 -11.27
CA ALA A 323 10.71 8.58 -10.22
C ALA A 323 9.37 8.34 -9.49
N THR A 324 8.45 7.58 -10.11
CA THR A 324 7.14 7.26 -9.54
C THR A 324 7.06 5.82 -9.03
N MET A 325 8.12 5.02 -9.18
CA MET A 325 8.17 3.67 -8.63
C MET A 325 8.33 3.73 -7.10
N PRO A 326 7.93 2.70 -6.35
CA PRO A 326 8.28 2.61 -4.92
C PRO A 326 9.80 2.60 -4.72
N SER A 327 10.27 3.16 -3.59
CA SER A 327 11.69 3.32 -3.28
C SER A 327 12.48 2.00 -3.38
N ALA A 328 11.89 0.88 -2.95
CA ALA A 328 12.51 -0.44 -3.05
C ALA A 328 12.91 -0.83 -4.48
N LEU A 329 12.13 -0.43 -5.50
CA LEU A 329 12.50 -0.62 -6.91
C LEU A 329 13.43 0.49 -7.43
N GLN A 330 13.39 1.69 -6.83
CA GLN A 330 14.31 2.75 -7.20
C GLN A 330 15.76 2.47 -6.79
N GLU A 331 15.93 1.76 -5.68
CA GLU A 331 17.21 1.56 -4.97
C GLU A 331 17.73 0.12 -5.04
N MET A 332 17.29 -0.65 -6.04
CA MET A 332 17.67 -2.06 -6.17
C MET A 332 19.20 -2.25 -6.26
N SER A 333 19.72 -3.13 -5.41
CA SER A 333 21.14 -3.49 -5.35
C SER A 333 21.45 -4.75 -6.17
N SER A 334 22.52 -4.77 -6.97
CA SER A 334 23.00 -6.01 -7.64
C SER A 334 23.56 -7.05 -6.66
N LYS A 335 23.81 -6.68 -5.40
CA LYS A 335 24.23 -7.61 -4.34
C LYS A 335 23.01 -8.05 -3.53
N PRO A 336 22.78 -9.36 -3.37
CA PRO A 336 21.71 -9.86 -2.52
C PRO A 336 22.04 -9.61 -1.05
N SER A 337 21.01 -9.52 -0.19
CA SER A 337 21.16 -9.38 1.26
C SER A 337 21.82 -10.61 1.88
N ASP A 338 21.44 -11.78 1.37
CA ASP A 338 21.90 -13.09 1.80
C ASP A 338 22.49 -13.87 0.63
N LYS A 339 23.21 -14.95 0.94
CA LYS A 339 23.69 -15.85 -0.10
C LYS A 339 22.49 -16.53 -0.75
N LEU A 340 22.36 -16.34 -2.06
CA LEU A 340 21.33 -17.01 -2.85
C LEU A 340 21.77 -18.44 -3.19
N GLU A 341 20.81 -19.36 -3.14
CA GLU A 341 21.02 -20.76 -3.49
C GLU A 341 19.96 -21.21 -4.48
N ARG A 342 20.40 -21.98 -5.48
CA ARG A 342 19.51 -22.64 -6.43
C ARG A 342 19.07 -23.98 -5.86
N ILE A 343 17.77 -24.23 -5.91
CA ILE A 343 17.16 -25.50 -5.51
C ILE A 343 16.53 -26.15 -6.74
N ASP A 344 17.15 -27.23 -7.24
CA ASP A 344 16.68 -27.97 -8.41
C ASP A 344 15.41 -28.78 -8.12
N ILE A 345 14.51 -28.80 -9.09
CA ILE A 345 13.28 -29.61 -9.06
C ILE A 345 13.49 -30.80 -9.99
N ASP A 346 13.50 -32.01 -9.44
CA ASP A 346 13.61 -33.25 -10.23
C ASP A 346 12.28 -33.58 -10.93
N LEU A 347 12.20 -33.23 -12.21
CA LEU A 347 11.10 -33.59 -13.11
C LEU A 347 11.48 -34.73 -14.08
N GLY A 348 12.60 -35.40 -13.84
CA GLY A 348 13.19 -36.40 -14.73
C GLY A 348 14.10 -35.80 -15.82
N PRO A 349 14.57 -36.64 -16.75
CA PRO A 349 15.56 -36.24 -17.75
C PRO A 349 15.00 -35.17 -18.70
N ASN A 350 15.88 -34.27 -19.16
CA ASN A 350 15.55 -33.22 -20.12
C ASN A 350 14.39 -32.31 -19.67
N ARG A 351 14.25 -32.08 -18.37
CA ARG A 351 13.36 -31.08 -17.79
C ARG A 351 14.16 -30.22 -16.83
N LEU A 352 14.35 -28.96 -17.20
CA LEU A 352 15.07 -27.99 -16.38
C LEU A 352 14.06 -27.13 -15.63
N ALA A 353 14.00 -27.30 -14.32
CA ALA A 353 13.26 -26.44 -13.41
C ALA A 353 13.98 -26.32 -12.06
N PHE A 354 13.96 -25.14 -11.48
CA PHE A 354 14.54 -24.85 -10.17
C PHE A 354 13.95 -23.55 -9.61
N TYR A 355 14.09 -23.30 -8.31
CA TYR A 355 13.76 -21.99 -7.75
C TYR A 355 14.92 -21.41 -6.94
N ILE A 356 14.87 -20.10 -6.73
CA ILE A 356 15.78 -19.34 -5.88
C ILE A 356 14.90 -18.56 -4.91
N ASP A 357 15.07 -18.81 -3.62
CA ASP A 357 14.40 -18.05 -2.56
C ASP A 357 15.08 -16.70 -2.34
N ASN A 358 14.30 -15.70 -1.94
CA ASN A 358 14.77 -14.35 -1.62
C ASN A 358 15.55 -13.66 -2.76
N LEU A 359 15.26 -13.99 -4.03
CA LEU A 359 15.88 -13.31 -5.17
C LEU A 359 15.46 -11.84 -5.23
N LEU A 360 14.19 -11.58 -4.92
CA LEU A 360 13.71 -10.27 -4.50
C LEU A 360 13.68 -10.22 -2.97
N THR A 361 13.95 -9.05 -2.41
CA THR A 361 13.60 -8.79 -1.01
C THR A 361 12.07 -8.72 -0.87
N HIS A 362 11.56 -8.83 0.37
CA HIS A 362 10.13 -8.68 0.62
C HIS A 362 9.64 -7.29 0.20
N ASP A 363 10.41 -6.23 0.48
CA ASP A 363 10.06 -4.86 0.09
C ASP A 363 10.04 -4.68 -1.44
N GLU A 364 10.97 -5.31 -2.17
CA GLU A 364 10.97 -5.31 -3.63
C GLU A 364 9.77 -6.08 -4.19
N ALA A 365 9.40 -7.20 -3.59
CA ALA A 365 8.23 -7.98 -3.95
C ALA A 365 6.92 -7.20 -3.73
N ASP A 366 6.78 -6.55 -2.56
CA ASP A 366 5.65 -5.68 -2.25
C ASP A 366 5.59 -4.48 -3.20
N ALA A 367 6.74 -3.91 -3.58
CA ALA A 367 6.80 -2.82 -4.54
C ALA A 367 6.40 -3.25 -5.96
N PHE A 368 6.79 -4.45 -6.41
CA PHE A 368 6.27 -5.03 -7.65
C PHE A 368 4.75 -5.24 -7.56
N ALA A 369 4.22 -5.75 -6.44
CA ALA A 369 2.78 -5.92 -6.26
C ALA A 369 2.04 -4.56 -6.31
N ALA A 370 2.59 -3.51 -5.70
CA ALA A 370 2.05 -2.15 -5.78
C ALA A 370 2.05 -1.60 -7.23
N CYS A 371 3.09 -1.87 -8.02
CA CYS A 371 3.08 -1.54 -9.45
C CYS A 371 1.98 -2.30 -10.21
N ALA A 372 1.70 -3.55 -9.84
CA ALA A 372 0.61 -4.32 -10.44
C ALA A 372 -0.74 -3.68 -10.13
N GLU A 373 -1.01 -3.36 -8.86
CA GLU A 373 -2.25 -2.68 -8.44
C GLU A 373 -2.45 -1.35 -9.14
N ALA A 374 -1.43 -0.51 -9.22
CA ALA A 374 -1.55 0.78 -9.92
C ALA A 374 -1.92 0.60 -11.40
N VAL A 375 -1.37 -0.41 -12.08
CA VAL A 375 -1.72 -0.72 -13.47
C VAL A 375 -3.13 -1.30 -13.57
N LEU A 376 -3.57 -2.11 -12.62
CA LEU A 376 -4.94 -2.63 -12.56
C LEU A 376 -5.94 -1.51 -12.33
N GLU A 377 -5.68 -0.58 -11.42
CA GLU A 377 -6.53 0.58 -11.19
C GLU A 377 -6.68 1.41 -12.49
N GLU A 378 -5.57 1.70 -13.16
CA GLU A 378 -5.56 2.47 -14.42
C GLU A 378 -6.26 1.73 -15.57
N ASN A 379 -6.23 0.40 -15.57
CA ASN A 379 -6.87 -0.42 -16.60
C ASN A 379 -8.29 -0.89 -16.24
N GLY A 380 -8.81 -0.51 -15.07
CA GLY A 380 -10.13 -0.87 -14.57
C GLY A 380 -10.26 -2.34 -14.16
N HIS A 381 -9.21 -2.93 -13.57
CA HIS A 381 -9.12 -4.34 -13.17
C HIS A 381 -9.41 -5.30 -14.33
N SER A 382 -8.84 -4.99 -15.49
CA SER A 382 -9.10 -5.72 -16.72
C SER A 382 -8.54 -7.15 -16.67
N ARG A 383 -9.37 -8.09 -17.12
CA ARG A 383 -9.00 -9.49 -17.36
C ARG A 383 -8.46 -9.72 -18.78
N MET A 384 -8.34 -8.66 -19.58
CA MET A 384 -7.76 -8.67 -20.92
C MET A 384 -6.23 -8.62 -20.84
N ALA A 385 -5.56 -9.71 -21.24
CA ALA A 385 -4.10 -9.75 -21.25
C ALA A 385 -3.53 -9.27 -22.60
N PRO A 386 -2.76 -8.16 -22.64
CA PRO A 386 -2.18 -7.61 -23.87
C PRO A 386 -1.10 -8.53 -24.47
N GLY A 387 -1.17 -8.75 -25.79
CA GLY A 387 -0.18 -9.55 -26.52
C GLY A 387 -0.10 -11.01 -26.08
N ILE A 388 -1.16 -11.52 -25.44
CA ILE A 388 -1.34 -12.93 -25.08
C ILE A 388 -2.57 -13.43 -25.83
N ASN A 389 -2.51 -14.68 -26.30
CA ASN A 389 -3.64 -15.37 -26.89
C ASN A 389 -3.75 -16.75 -26.26
N THR A 390 -4.78 -16.94 -25.44
CA THR A 390 -5.06 -18.22 -24.76
C THR A 390 -6.45 -18.71 -25.13
N PRO A 391 -6.66 -20.03 -25.29
CA PRO A 391 -7.99 -20.62 -25.42
C PRO A 391 -8.93 -20.21 -24.28
N PRO A 392 -10.26 -20.17 -24.53
CA PRO A 392 -11.25 -19.88 -23.50
C PRO A 392 -11.08 -20.74 -22.24
N GLY A 393 -11.13 -20.11 -21.07
CA GLY A 393 -10.99 -20.74 -19.77
C GLY A 393 -9.58 -21.24 -19.43
N MET A 394 -8.59 -21.08 -20.32
CA MET A 394 -7.22 -21.53 -20.05
C MET A 394 -6.54 -20.66 -18.99
N ARG A 395 -6.64 -19.34 -19.15
CA ARG A 395 -6.11 -18.35 -18.20
C ARG A 395 -7.30 -17.59 -17.62
N VAL A 396 -7.44 -17.63 -16.30
CA VAL A 396 -8.44 -16.87 -15.58
C VAL A 396 -7.69 -16.07 -14.52
N ASN A 397 -7.45 -14.78 -14.80
CA ASN A 397 -6.83 -13.83 -13.87
C ASN A 397 -7.08 -12.38 -14.33
N GLU A 398 -6.69 -11.41 -13.50
CA GLU A 398 -6.48 -10.02 -13.88
C GLU A 398 -5.03 -9.81 -14.36
N ALA A 399 -4.85 -8.91 -15.33
CA ALA A 399 -3.58 -8.76 -16.05
C ALA A 399 -3.04 -7.33 -15.97
N ALA A 400 -1.82 -7.18 -15.45
CA ALA A 400 -1.11 -5.92 -15.30
C ALA A 400 0.25 -5.99 -16.01
N HIS A 401 0.27 -5.78 -17.31
CA HIS A 401 1.50 -5.89 -18.09
C HIS A 401 2.12 -4.52 -18.35
N TRP A 402 3.39 -4.38 -18.02
CA TRP A 402 4.11 -3.13 -18.21
C TRP A 402 5.58 -3.35 -18.55
N TYR A 403 6.22 -2.28 -19.00
CA TYR A 403 7.65 -2.21 -19.28
C TYR A 403 8.26 -1.08 -18.45
N PRO A 404 9.39 -1.28 -17.78
CA PRO A 404 10.21 -0.16 -17.35
C PRO A 404 10.61 0.67 -18.58
N THR A 405 10.73 1.99 -18.43
CA THR A 405 11.28 2.82 -19.51
C THR A 405 12.69 2.33 -19.90
N HIS A 406 13.15 2.66 -21.11
CA HIS A 406 14.51 2.33 -21.56
C HIS A 406 15.61 2.71 -20.56
N ALA A 407 15.47 3.87 -19.90
CA ALA A 407 16.42 4.34 -18.89
C ALA A 407 16.23 3.68 -17.50
N THR A 408 15.04 3.15 -17.23
CA THR A 408 14.67 2.49 -15.96
C THR A 408 15.03 1.01 -15.95
N ALA A 409 14.87 0.31 -17.09
CA ALA A 409 15.09 -1.14 -17.18
C ALA A 409 16.43 -1.62 -16.60
N PRO A 410 17.60 -1.01 -16.91
CA PRO A 410 18.87 -1.45 -16.31
C PRO A 410 18.95 -1.21 -14.79
N LYS A 411 18.15 -0.30 -14.23
CA LYS A 411 18.14 0.01 -12.79
C LYS A 411 17.27 -0.95 -11.98
N VAL A 412 16.24 -1.53 -12.61
CA VAL A 412 15.27 -2.43 -11.94
C VAL A 412 15.56 -3.89 -12.28
N LEU A 413 15.73 -4.21 -13.56
CA LEU A 413 15.91 -5.59 -14.03
C LEU A 413 17.38 -6.03 -14.03
N GLY A 414 18.31 -5.09 -14.19
CA GLY A 414 19.76 -5.35 -14.13
C GLY A 414 20.19 -5.97 -12.80
N PRO A 415 19.84 -5.36 -11.65
CA PRO A 415 20.15 -5.91 -10.33
C PRO A 415 19.63 -7.34 -10.12
N ILE A 416 18.42 -7.66 -10.58
CA ILE A 416 17.85 -9.00 -10.49
C ILE A 416 18.73 -10.01 -11.22
N LEU A 417 19.11 -9.71 -12.47
CA LEU A 417 19.98 -10.58 -13.26
C LEU A 417 21.34 -10.76 -12.59
N ASP A 418 21.96 -9.69 -12.11
CA ASP A 418 23.28 -9.75 -11.49
C ASP A 418 23.31 -10.64 -10.24
N ARG A 419 22.24 -10.59 -9.41
CA ARG A 419 22.11 -11.45 -8.22
C ARG A 419 22.10 -12.92 -8.58
N MET A 420 21.37 -13.32 -9.62
CA MET A 420 21.16 -14.73 -9.99
C MET A 420 22.04 -15.24 -11.14
N ARG A 421 22.86 -14.39 -11.78
CA ARG A 421 23.64 -14.72 -12.98
C ARG A 421 24.49 -15.98 -12.80
N HIS A 422 25.04 -16.21 -11.62
CA HIS A 422 25.89 -17.37 -11.36
C HIS A 422 25.12 -18.67 -11.07
N LEU A 423 23.80 -18.60 -10.91
CA LEU A 423 22.92 -19.72 -10.54
C LEU A 423 22.08 -20.23 -11.72
N VAL A 424 21.90 -19.40 -12.76
CA VAL A 424 21.16 -19.76 -13.97
C VAL A 424 22.09 -20.24 -15.08
N PRO A 425 21.63 -21.16 -15.97
CA PRO A 425 22.47 -21.69 -17.04
C PRO A 425 23.02 -20.60 -17.95
N GLU A 426 24.27 -20.76 -18.37
CA GLU A 426 24.87 -19.92 -19.41
C GLU A 426 24.47 -20.38 -20.81
N GLN A 427 24.25 -21.69 -20.99
CA GLN A 427 23.82 -22.29 -22.24
C GLN A 427 22.58 -23.16 -22.01
N LEU A 428 21.70 -23.20 -23.00
CA LEU A 428 20.59 -24.13 -23.06
C LEU A 428 20.71 -25.05 -24.29
N SER A 429 19.88 -26.09 -24.29
CA SER A 429 19.62 -26.91 -25.46
C SER A 429 19.28 -26.05 -26.69
N GLY A 430 19.74 -26.48 -27.87
CA GLY A 430 19.46 -25.79 -29.12
C GLY A 430 20.40 -24.62 -29.45
N GLY A 431 21.57 -24.52 -28.80
CA GLY A 431 22.57 -23.50 -29.12
C GLY A 431 22.22 -22.12 -28.60
N LEU A 432 21.40 -22.03 -27.55
CA LEU A 432 21.02 -20.75 -26.95
C LEU A 432 22.02 -20.34 -25.88
N THR A 433 22.56 -19.12 -25.97
CA THR A 433 23.50 -18.56 -24.97
C THR A 433 22.83 -17.44 -24.19
N ARG A 434 23.00 -17.38 -22.87
CA ARG A 434 22.27 -16.41 -22.05
C ARG A 434 22.65 -14.98 -22.44
N HIS A 435 21.63 -14.21 -22.79
CA HIS A 435 21.77 -12.81 -23.16
C HIS A 435 22.12 -11.95 -21.91
N PRO A 436 22.90 -10.87 -22.05
CA PRO A 436 23.36 -10.04 -20.94
C PRO A 436 22.27 -9.22 -20.22
N ARG A 437 21.04 -9.18 -20.75
CA ARG A 437 19.87 -8.50 -20.17
C ARG A 437 18.68 -9.45 -20.10
N LEU A 438 17.79 -9.25 -19.13
CA LEU A 438 16.46 -9.86 -19.13
C LEU A 438 15.60 -9.26 -20.25
N SER A 439 14.63 -10.01 -20.76
CA SER A 439 13.55 -9.40 -21.53
C SER A 439 12.72 -8.51 -20.60
N GLU A 440 12.37 -7.31 -21.06
CA GLU A 440 11.95 -6.22 -20.15
C GLU A 440 10.43 -6.14 -19.96
N LYS A 441 9.68 -7.08 -20.55
CA LYS A 441 8.26 -7.24 -20.27
C LYS A 441 8.08 -7.76 -18.85
N VAL A 442 7.49 -6.94 -17.99
CA VAL A 442 7.04 -7.34 -16.65
C VAL A 442 5.57 -7.73 -16.75
N ALA A 443 5.31 -9.03 -16.87
CA ALA A 443 3.97 -9.58 -17.01
C ALA A 443 3.38 -9.93 -15.65
N GLN A 444 2.61 -9.03 -15.04
CA GLN A 444 2.02 -9.28 -13.73
C GLN A 444 0.59 -9.78 -13.82
N PHE A 445 0.24 -10.62 -12.85
CA PHE A 445 -1.05 -11.26 -12.75
C PHE A 445 -1.53 -11.20 -11.30
N LYS A 446 -2.80 -10.84 -11.13
CA LYS A 446 -3.54 -10.97 -9.87
C LYS A 446 -4.57 -12.07 -10.05
N TYR A 447 -4.51 -13.09 -9.19
CA TYR A 447 -5.46 -14.20 -9.17
C TYR A 447 -6.35 -14.04 -7.95
N LEU A 448 -7.64 -13.85 -8.20
CA LEU A 448 -8.69 -13.84 -7.18
C LEU A 448 -9.13 -15.27 -6.82
N PRO A 449 -9.92 -15.45 -5.76
CA PRO A 449 -10.51 -16.75 -5.43
C PRO A 449 -11.28 -17.35 -6.63
N GLY A 450 -10.96 -18.59 -7.01
CA GLY A 450 -11.45 -19.30 -8.20
C GLY A 450 -10.62 -19.09 -9.48
N ASP A 451 -9.71 -18.11 -9.50
CA ASP A 451 -8.80 -17.85 -10.62
C ASP A 451 -7.70 -18.92 -10.70
N ARG A 452 -7.26 -19.22 -11.92
CA ARG A 452 -6.31 -20.30 -12.22
C ARG A 452 -5.67 -20.12 -13.60
N PHE A 453 -4.60 -20.85 -13.84
CA PHE A 453 -4.05 -21.03 -15.19
C PHE A 453 -3.88 -22.51 -15.46
N ASN A 454 -4.76 -23.05 -16.30
CA ASN A 454 -4.79 -24.47 -16.64
C ASN A 454 -3.49 -24.93 -17.30
N MET A 455 -3.27 -26.24 -17.26
CA MET A 455 -2.07 -26.91 -17.75
C MET A 455 -1.67 -26.50 -19.17
N HIS A 456 -0.46 -25.97 -19.32
CA HIS A 456 0.09 -25.47 -20.58
C HIS A 456 1.63 -25.51 -20.60
N VAL A 457 2.20 -25.16 -21.75
CA VAL A 457 3.62 -24.85 -21.91
C VAL A 457 3.75 -23.42 -22.40
N ASP A 458 4.81 -22.76 -21.96
CA ASP A 458 5.15 -21.41 -22.43
C ASP A 458 5.80 -21.48 -23.81
N GLY A 459 5.34 -20.66 -24.76
CA GLY A 459 5.95 -20.53 -26.11
C GLY A 459 7.24 -19.70 -26.10
N LEU A 460 7.99 -19.67 -27.20
CA LEU A 460 9.06 -18.68 -27.36
C LEU A 460 8.46 -17.31 -27.63
N PHE A 461 9.01 -16.29 -26.99
CA PHE A 461 8.78 -14.87 -27.27
C PHE A 461 10.11 -14.18 -27.54
N PRO A 462 10.14 -13.14 -28.39
CA PRO A 462 11.34 -12.36 -28.60
C PRO A 462 11.78 -11.65 -27.31
N GLY A 463 13.09 -11.48 -27.18
CA GLY A 463 13.66 -10.46 -26.29
C GLY A 463 13.11 -9.11 -26.69
N GLN A 464 12.64 -8.31 -25.74
CA GLN A 464 11.97 -7.06 -26.06
C GLN A 464 12.06 -6.08 -24.90
N GLY A 465 11.92 -4.79 -25.19
CA GLY A 465 11.88 -3.74 -24.18
C GLY A 465 11.26 -2.45 -24.71
N ALA A 466 11.06 -1.47 -23.82
CA ALA A 466 10.58 -0.16 -24.25
C ALA A 466 11.60 0.53 -25.15
N ASN A 467 11.13 1.13 -26.25
CA ASN A 467 12.00 1.93 -27.10
C ASN A 467 12.49 3.19 -26.36
N LYS A 468 13.56 3.81 -26.86
CA LYS A 468 14.18 4.98 -26.21
C LYS A 468 13.24 6.18 -26.13
N GLU A 469 12.34 6.29 -27.10
CA GLU A 469 11.37 7.37 -27.22
C GLU A 469 10.21 7.22 -26.23
N GLY A 470 10.03 6.05 -25.59
CA GLY A 470 8.93 5.77 -24.67
C GLY A 470 7.56 5.73 -25.37
N THR A 471 7.53 5.38 -26.65
CA THR A 471 6.34 5.37 -27.51
C THR A 471 5.92 3.97 -27.97
N GLY A 472 6.71 2.95 -27.64
CA GLY A 472 6.45 1.58 -28.07
C GLY A 472 7.40 0.56 -27.48
N VAL A 473 7.24 -0.68 -27.93
CA VAL A 473 8.07 -1.83 -27.57
C VAL A 473 8.90 -2.21 -28.79
N GLU A 474 10.19 -2.45 -28.58
CA GLU A 474 11.15 -2.90 -29.58
C GLU A 474 11.53 -4.36 -29.29
N GLU A 475 11.41 -5.22 -30.30
CA GLU A 475 11.90 -6.59 -30.27
C GLU A 475 13.39 -6.62 -30.64
N TRP A 476 14.16 -7.48 -29.99
CA TRP A 476 15.60 -7.59 -30.17
C TRP A 476 15.90 -8.75 -31.12
N ASP A 477 16.54 -8.43 -32.24
CA ASP A 477 16.88 -9.40 -33.27
C ASP A 477 17.81 -10.50 -32.73
N GLY A 478 17.51 -11.75 -33.08
CA GLY A 478 18.27 -12.93 -32.62
C GLY A 478 18.15 -13.25 -31.13
N VAL A 479 17.28 -12.57 -30.36
CA VAL A 479 17.11 -12.81 -28.92
C VAL A 479 15.75 -13.45 -28.63
N VAL A 480 15.75 -14.54 -27.87
CA VAL A 480 14.54 -15.28 -27.49
C VAL A 480 14.44 -15.52 -25.98
N SER A 481 13.22 -15.68 -25.48
CA SER A 481 12.96 -16.06 -24.09
C SER A 481 13.18 -17.56 -23.89
N GLY A 482 14.38 -17.93 -23.45
CA GLY A 482 14.75 -19.34 -23.25
C GLY A 482 14.19 -19.95 -21.95
N MET A 483 13.99 -19.13 -20.91
CA MET A 483 13.38 -19.58 -19.66
C MET A 483 12.36 -18.58 -19.12
N SER A 484 11.34 -19.10 -18.44
CA SER A 484 10.39 -18.31 -17.67
C SER A 484 10.93 -18.10 -16.25
N MET A 485 10.81 -16.88 -15.72
CA MET A 485 11.04 -16.56 -14.31
C MET A 485 9.75 -16.05 -13.68
N LEU A 486 9.13 -16.89 -12.86
CA LEU A 486 7.91 -16.55 -12.11
C LEU A 486 8.29 -16.11 -10.70
N PHE A 487 8.08 -14.82 -10.42
CA PHE A 487 8.20 -14.25 -9.09
C PHE A 487 6.88 -14.38 -8.33
N PHE A 488 6.96 -14.86 -7.09
CA PHE A 488 5.86 -14.82 -6.14
C PHE A 488 5.98 -13.55 -5.31
N LEU A 489 4.95 -12.69 -5.38
CA LEU A 489 5.00 -11.35 -4.78
C LEU A 489 4.33 -11.29 -3.40
N ASN A 490 3.61 -12.35 -3.01
CA ASN A 490 3.07 -12.53 -1.67
C ASN A 490 3.23 -13.97 -1.16
N ASP A 491 3.21 -14.12 0.15
CA ASP A 491 3.44 -15.39 0.84
C ASP A 491 2.14 -16.20 0.91
N GLY A 492 2.18 -17.47 0.50
CA GLY A 492 1.03 -18.36 0.65
C GLY A 492 0.63 -18.52 2.13
N PRO A 493 1.43 -19.25 2.93
CA PRO A 493 1.03 -19.62 4.29
C PRO A 493 0.98 -18.45 5.28
N ASN A 494 1.77 -17.39 5.06
CA ASN A 494 1.93 -16.30 6.02
C ASN A 494 0.98 -15.13 5.76
N ASP A 495 0.66 -14.84 4.49
CA ASP A 495 -0.27 -13.75 4.13
C ASP A 495 -1.73 -14.25 4.06
N GLY A 496 -1.99 -15.53 4.32
CA GLY A 496 -3.35 -16.11 4.31
C GLY A 496 -3.85 -16.53 2.92
N LEU A 497 -2.98 -16.58 1.91
CA LEU A 497 -3.29 -17.10 0.59
C LEU A 497 -3.40 -18.63 0.64
N VAL A 498 -4.56 -19.15 0.21
CA VAL A 498 -4.84 -20.60 0.19
C VAL A 498 -4.86 -21.12 -1.25
N GLY A 499 -4.12 -22.20 -1.52
CA GLY A 499 -3.96 -22.73 -2.88
C GLY A 499 -3.03 -21.87 -3.74
N GLY A 500 -3.30 -21.81 -5.05
CA GLY A 500 -2.51 -20.99 -5.95
C GLY A 500 -1.08 -21.51 -6.20
N GLU A 501 -0.77 -22.77 -5.92
CA GLU A 501 0.55 -23.33 -6.20
C GLU A 501 0.86 -23.34 -7.69
N THR A 502 2.15 -23.29 -8.06
CA THR A 502 2.56 -23.52 -9.45
C THR A 502 2.98 -24.97 -9.58
N ARG A 503 2.15 -25.79 -10.25
CA ARG A 503 2.41 -27.20 -10.47
C ARG A 503 3.24 -27.40 -11.73
N LEU A 504 4.33 -28.14 -11.63
CA LEU A 504 5.17 -28.58 -12.74
C LEU A 504 5.05 -30.08 -12.94
N TRP A 505 5.05 -30.56 -14.19
CA TRP A 505 5.00 -31.99 -14.50
C TRP A 505 6.29 -32.50 -15.15
N SER A 506 6.58 -33.75 -14.82
CA SER A 506 7.50 -34.60 -15.59
C SER A 506 7.00 -34.81 -17.02
N ALA A 507 7.90 -35.22 -17.92
CA ALA A 507 7.60 -35.38 -19.35
C ALA A 507 6.46 -36.38 -19.64
N ASP A 508 6.36 -37.46 -18.86
CA ASP A 508 5.32 -38.48 -18.96
C ASP A 508 4.04 -38.16 -18.16
N ARG A 509 4.04 -37.02 -17.45
CA ARG A 509 2.97 -36.52 -16.58
C ARG A 509 2.64 -37.41 -15.39
N GLN A 510 3.48 -38.39 -15.06
CA GLN A 510 3.26 -39.30 -13.93
C GLN A 510 3.68 -38.68 -12.59
N LYS A 511 4.70 -37.81 -12.61
CA LYS A 511 5.17 -37.05 -11.45
C LYS A 511 4.86 -35.56 -11.62
N PHE A 512 4.58 -34.90 -10.50
CA PHE A 512 4.46 -33.45 -10.43
C PHE A 512 5.17 -32.91 -9.19
N PHE A 513 5.47 -31.62 -9.21
CA PHE A 513 5.98 -30.86 -8.08
C PHE A 513 5.18 -29.56 -7.93
N ASP A 514 4.71 -29.29 -6.72
CA ASP A 514 3.96 -28.06 -6.41
C ASP A 514 4.88 -27.04 -5.77
N VAL A 515 5.11 -25.94 -6.48
CA VAL A 515 5.86 -24.80 -5.96
C VAL A 515 4.88 -23.91 -5.21
N ILE A 516 4.99 -23.92 -3.88
CA ILE A 516 4.18 -23.10 -2.99
C ILE A 516 4.61 -21.62 -3.13
N PRO A 517 3.66 -20.67 -3.20
CA PRO A 517 3.95 -19.24 -3.19
C PRO A 517 4.75 -18.84 -1.93
N ASN A 518 5.90 -18.20 -2.15
CA ASN A 518 6.81 -17.73 -1.12
C ASN A 518 7.32 -16.35 -1.56
N LYS A 519 7.06 -15.30 -0.79
CA LYS A 519 7.35 -13.92 -1.18
C LYS A 519 8.83 -13.77 -1.51
N GLY A 520 9.12 -13.17 -2.66
CA GLY A 520 10.49 -12.96 -3.17
C GLY A 520 11.16 -14.18 -3.81
N ARG A 521 10.51 -15.35 -3.80
CA ARG A 521 10.95 -16.53 -4.58
C ARG A 521 10.79 -16.28 -6.07
N ALA A 522 11.78 -16.73 -6.84
CA ALA A 522 11.70 -16.85 -8.29
C ALA A 522 11.77 -18.32 -8.71
N LEU A 523 10.76 -18.78 -9.43
CA LEU A 523 10.71 -20.09 -10.06
C LEU A 523 11.16 -20.00 -11.52
N PHE A 524 12.07 -20.88 -11.91
CA PHE A 524 12.68 -20.97 -13.22
C PHE A 524 12.29 -22.28 -13.89
N PHE A 525 11.91 -22.23 -15.17
CA PHE A 525 11.73 -23.44 -15.97
C PHE A 525 11.90 -23.16 -17.47
N ARG A 526 12.24 -24.21 -18.21
CA ARG A 526 12.42 -24.16 -19.66
C ARG A 526 11.10 -23.89 -20.38
N ARG A 527 11.15 -23.03 -21.40
CA ARG A 527 10.02 -22.71 -22.31
C ARG A 527 10.36 -22.96 -23.78
N GLY A 528 9.33 -23.02 -24.62
CA GLY A 528 9.42 -22.83 -26.07
C GLY A 528 10.16 -23.89 -26.88
N SER A 529 10.37 -25.07 -26.33
CA SER A 529 11.23 -26.12 -26.88
C SER A 529 10.67 -27.51 -26.54
N HIS A 530 11.23 -28.58 -27.12
CA HIS A 530 10.81 -29.96 -26.83
C HIS A 530 11.04 -30.36 -25.35
N ASP A 531 11.94 -29.65 -24.68
CA ASP A 531 12.26 -29.74 -23.26
C ASP A 531 11.49 -28.72 -22.38
N ALA A 532 10.50 -28.00 -22.96
CA ALA A 532 9.64 -27.11 -22.19
C ALA A 532 8.91 -27.84 -21.06
N VAL A 533 8.79 -27.18 -19.93
CA VAL A 533 8.14 -27.72 -18.73
C VAL A 533 6.64 -27.48 -18.82
N LEU A 534 5.87 -28.57 -18.80
CA LEU A 534 4.41 -28.52 -18.67
C LEU A 534 4.06 -28.07 -17.27
N HIS A 535 3.20 -27.06 -17.14
CA HIS A 535 2.91 -26.44 -15.86
C HIS A 535 1.52 -25.79 -15.81
N ALA A 536 1.07 -25.44 -14.60
CA ALA A 536 -0.22 -24.84 -14.31
C ALA A 536 -0.13 -23.96 -13.06
N GLY A 537 -0.89 -22.87 -13.03
CA GLY A 537 -1.24 -22.19 -11.79
C GLY A 537 -2.51 -22.84 -11.23
N LEU A 538 -2.38 -23.55 -10.10
CA LEU A 538 -3.52 -24.13 -9.41
C LEU A 538 -4.47 -23.02 -8.93
N GLU A 539 -5.71 -23.42 -8.67
CA GLU A 539 -6.76 -22.50 -8.25
C GLU A 539 -6.41 -21.82 -6.92
N VAL A 540 -6.59 -20.50 -6.87
CA VAL A 540 -6.62 -19.76 -5.60
C VAL A 540 -7.94 -20.08 -4.92
N LYS A 541 -7.88 -20.60 -3.70
CA LYS A 541 -9.04 -21.08 -2.95
C LYS A 541 -9.49 -20.03 -1.94
N GLY A 542 -10.78 -20.08 -1.65
CA GLY A 542 -11.41 -19.22 -0.65
C GLY A 542 -12.74 -18.67 -1.15
N ASP A 543 -13.37 -17.86 -0.30
CA ASP A 543 -14.51 -17.02 -0.67
C ASP A 543 -14.01 -15.70 -1.28
N GLN A 544 -14.89 -14.71 -1.45
CA GLN A 544 -14.55 -13.45 -2.12
C GLN A 544 -13.57 -12.57 -1.34
N ASP A 545 -13.37 -12.83 -0.04
CA ASP A 545 -12.49 -12.05 0.84
C ASP A 545 -11.12 -12.72 1.03
N ALA A 546 -10.89 -13.87 0.39
CA ALA A 546 -9.62 -14.57 0.47
C ALA A 546 -8.50 -13.79 -0.24
N VAL A 547 -7.30 -13.88 0.35
CA VAL A 547 -6.14 -13.11 -0.08
C VAL A 547 -5.75 -13.46 -1.52
N PRO A 548 -5.70 -12.48 -2.43
CA PRO A 548 -5.37 -12.73 -3.82
C PRO A 548 -3.90 -13.12 -3.96
N LYS A 549 -3.57 -13.85 -5.03
CA LYS A 549 -2.18 -14.17 -5.36
C LYS A 549 -1.63 -13.16 -6.38
N TYR A 550 -0.45 -12.61 -6.09
CA TYR A 550 0.28 -11.73 -6.99
C TYR A 550 1.52 -12.44 -7.55
N MET A 551 1.71 -12.31 -8.85
CA MET A 551 2.87 -12.86 -9.55
C MET A 551 3.40 -11.91 -10.60
N ALA A 552 4.70 -12.00 -10.88
CA ALA A 552 5.32 -11.41 -12.07
C ALA A 552 6.03 -12.50 -12.89
N LEU A 553 5.80 -12.51 -14.19
CA LEU A 553 6.60 -13.26 -15.16
C LEU A 553 7.55 -12.30 -15.86
N ILE A 554 8.85 -12.59 -15.75
CA ILE A 554 9.92 -11.93 -16.50
C ILE A 554 10.70 -13.02 -17.23
N ASN A 555 11.08 -12.78 -18.48
CA ASN A 555 11.76 -13.83 -19.25
C ASN A 555 13.28 -13.67 -19.20
N LEU A 556 13.96 -14.79 -18.95
CA LEU A 556 15.40 -14.88 -19.13
C LEU A 556 15.68 -15.03 -20.62
N ALA A 557 16.35 -14.02 -21.18
CA ALA A 557 16.65 -13.94 -22.60
C ALA A 557 17.93 -14.72 -22.96
N TYR A 558 17.95 -15.27 -24.16
CA TYR A 558 19.07 -16.00 -24.75
C TYR A 558 19.23 -15.60 -26.21
N ASP A 559 20.48 -15.50 -26.64
CA ASP A 559 20.87 -15.31 -28.04
C ASP A 559 20.80 -16.63 -28.79
N GLU A 560 20.19 -16.61 -29.97
CA GLU A 560 20.26 -17.71 -30.93
C GLU A 560 21.67 -17.76 -31.54
N GLN A 561 22.40 -18.86 -31.37
CA GLN A 561 23.67 -19.02 -32.06
C GLN A 561 23.44 -19.22 -33.57
N GLY A 562 23.61 -18.13 -34.33
CA GLY A 562 23.84 -18.15 -35.77
C GLY A 562 22.71 -17.63 -36.67
N ILE A 563 22.59 -16.30 -36.77
CA ILE A 563 22.52 -15.58 -38.07
C ILE A 563 23.36 -14.29 -37.92
N HIS A 564 24.66 -14.40 -38.18
CA HIS A 564 25.49 -13.28 -38.61
C HIS A 564 26.13 -13.65 -39.95
#